data_AF-A0A662G8V4-F1
#
_entry.id   AF-A0A662G8V4-F1
#
_cell.length_a   1.000
_cell.length_b   1.000
_cell.length_c   1.000
_cell.angle_alpha   90.00
_cell.angle_beta   90.00
_cell.angle_gamma   90.00
#
_symmetry.space_group_name_H-M   'P 1'
#
loop_
_entity.id
_entity.type
_entity.pdbx_description
1 polymer ?
#
loop_
_entity_poly.entity_id
_entity_poly.type
_entity_poly.pdbx_seq_one_letter_code
_entity_poly.pdbx_strand_id
1 'polypeptide(L)'
;MVSWSRSFVVALKIFLVTLIWYIIGIVIAILPTIGVLSIISSSLLSGTTPDISTLQSTLLGSGVIVTVTVLIGTFIAVIGAIATSVKFITDEAVEEVRRSGYYGYRPQPTPTPPPY
;
A
#
# COMPACT_ATOMS: atom_id res chain seq x y z
N MET A 1 -17.52 -20.00 -13.50
CA MET A 1 -16.37 -20.47 -12.69
C MET A 1 -15.24 -19.47 -12.88
N VAL A 2 -14.68 -18.96 -11.80
CA VAL A 2 -13.53 -18.04 -11.86
C VAL A 2 -12.38 -18.79 -12.54
N SER A 3 -11.86 -18.25 -13.64
CA SER A 3 -10.70 -18.88 -14.27
C SER A 3 -9.47 -18.56 -13.43
N TRP A 4 -8.67 -19.58 -13.12
CA TRP A 4 -7.43 -19.46 -12.33
C TRP A 4 -6.50 -18.35 -12.86
N SER A 5 -6.44 -18.19 -14.18
CA SER A 5 -5.70 -17.13 -14.87
C SER A 5 -6.17 -15.72 -14.49
N ARG A 6 -7.48 -15.51 -14.36
CA ARG A 6 -8.05 -14.19 -14.01
C ARG A 6 -7.74 -13.83 -12.56
N SER A 7 -7.94 -14.75 -11.63
CA SER A 7 -7.60 -14.54 -10.21
C SER A 7 -6.12 -14.21 -10.02
N PHE A 8 -5.24 -14.87 -10.78
CA PHE A 8 -3.82 -14.59 -10.74
C PHE A 8 -3.47 -13.18 -11.21
N VAL A 9 -4.09 -12.70 -12.30
CA VAL A 9 -3.89 -11.33 -12.79
C VAL A 9 -4.37 -10.29 -11.78
N VAL A 10 -5.49 -10.52 -11.11
CA VAL A 10 -5.99 -9.62 -10.06
C VAL A 10 -5.03 -9.61 -8.86
N ALA A 11 -4.59 -10.79 -8.41
CA ALA A 11 -3.62 -10.91 -7.32
C ALA A 11 -2.30 -10.20 -7.65
N LEU A 12 -1.80 -10.33 -8.88
CA LEU A 12 -0.59 -9.64 -9.34
C LEU A 12 -0.77 -8.12 -9.31
N LYS A 13 -1.92 -7.59 -9.72
CA LYS A 13 -2.21 -6.15 -9.64
C LYS A 13 -2.24 -5.65 -8.20
N ILE A 14 -2.88 -6.39 -7.30
CA ILE A 14 -2.89 -6.09 -5.86
C ILE A 14 -1.44 -6.07 -5.35
N PHE A 15 -0.65 -7.09 -5.69
CA PHE A 15 0.76 -7.18 -5.29
C PHE A 15 1.58 -5.98 -5.78
N LEU A 16 1.46 -5.59 -7.05
CA LEU A 16 2.23 -4.47 -7.59
C LEU A 16 1.85 -3.13 -6.96
N VAL A 17 0.56 -2.88 -6.75
CA VAL A 17 0.11 -1.61 -6.16
C VAL A 17 0.42 -1.57 -4.65
N THR A 18 0.26 -2.68 -3.93
CA THR A 18 0.71 -2.77 -2.53
C THR A 18 2.22 -2.57 -2.41
N LEU A 19 3.02 -3.14 -3.33
CA LEU A 19 4.46 -2.93 -3.39
C LEU A 19 4.81 -1.43 -3.54
N ILE A 20 4.08 -0.69 -4.37
CA ILE A 20 4.27 0.77 -4.51
C ILE A 20 4.03 1.48 -3.17
N TRP A 21 2.95 1.14 -2.44
CA TRP A 21 2.69 1.72 -1.11
C TRP A 21 3.80 1.43 -0.11
N TYR A 22 4.34 0.21 -0.11
CA TYR A 22 5.49 -0.14 0.74
C TYR A 22 6.73 0.66 0.35
N ILE A 23 7.04 0.82 -0.94
CA ILE A 23 8.16 1.64 -1.39
C ILE A 23 8.00 3.09 -0.90
N ILE A 24 6.82 3.69 -1.09
CA ILE A 24 6.53 5.06 -0.65
C ILE A 24 6.71 5.18 0.87
N GLY A 25 6.11 4.27 1.65
CA GLY A 25 6.21 4.28 3.10
C GLY A 25 7.64 4.12 3.61
N ILE A 26 8.42 3.23 2.98
CA ILE A 26 9.84 3.01 3.29
C ILE A 26 10.66 4.27 2.98
N VAL A 27 10.42 4.92 1.84
CA VAL A 27 11.11 6.17 1.49
C VAL A 27 10.85 7.25 2.54
N ILE A 28 9.60 7.42 2.96
CA ILE A 28 9.22 8.38 4.01
C ILE A 28 9.91 8.04 5.35
N ALA A 29 9.98 6.75 5.70
CA ALA A 29 10.60 6.29 6.94
C ALA A 29 12.14 6.43 6.96
N ILE A 30 12.80 6.28 5.81
CA ILE A 30 14.27 6.24 5.72
C ILE A 30 14.88 7.63 5.47
N LEU A 31 14.24 8.51 4.71
CA LEU A 31 14.83 9.82 4.37
C LEU A 31 15.35 10.62 5.59
N PRO A 32 14.65 10.65 6.73
CA PRO A 32 15.10 11.38 7.92
C PRO A 32 16.35 10.75 8.55
N THR A 33 16.50 9.42 8.50
CA THR A 33 17.69 8.76 9.06
C THR A 33 18.95 9.09 8.27
N ILE A 34 18.82 9.24 6.94
CA ILE A 34 19.92 9.71 6.07
C ILE A 34 20.33 11.14 6.44
N GLY A 35 19.36 12.03 6.67
CA GLY A 35 19.63 13.41 7.08
C GLY A 35 20.37 13.49 8.42
N VAL A 36 19.94 12.70 9.41
CA VAL A 36 20.58 12.64 10.73
C VAL A 36 21.99 12.08 10.64
N LEU A 37 22.18 11.00 9.87
CA LEU A 37 23.49 10.42 9.64
C LEU A 37 24.45 11.40 8.98
N SER A 38 23.96 12.21 8.02
CA SER A 38 24.74 13.26 7.38
C SER A 38 25.21 14.32 8.38
N ILE A 39 24.32 14.80 9.26
CA ILE A 39 24.67 15.81 10.28
C ILE A 39 25.75 15.27 11.21
N ILE A 40 25.57 14.06 11.75
CA ILE A 40 26.53 13.42 12.66
C ILE A 40 27.89 13.24 11.95
N SER A 41 27.88 12.77 10.71
CA SER A 41 29.11 12.57 9.92
C SER A 41 29.85 13.89 9.72
N SER A 42 29.15 14.96 9.31
CA SER A 42 29.75 16.29 9.14
C SER A 42 30.38 16.83 10.42
N SER A 43 29.73 16.64 11.58
CA SER A 43 30.28 17.05 12.88
C SER A 43 31.52 16.26 13.30
N LEU A 44 31.61 14.97 12.94
CA LEU A 44 32.80 14.15 13.21
C LEU A 44 33.99 14.56 12.32
N LEU A 45 33.71 14.89 11.05
CA LEU A 45 34.71 15.32 10.08
C LEU A 45 35.27 16.73 10.35
N SER A 46 34.52 17.60 11.03
CA SER A 46 34.95 18.98 11.32
C SER A 46 35.99 19.11 12.44
N GLY A 47 36.49 17.99 13.01
CA GLY A 47 37.58 17.97 14.00
C GLY A 47 37.26 18.65 15.34
N THR A 48 36.02 19.11 15.50
CA THR A 48 35.47 19.71 16.70
C THR A 48 34.89 18.57 17.52
N THR A 49 35.50 18.22 18.66
CA THR A 49 34.89 17.28 19.60
C THR A 49 33.55 17.87 20.04
N PRO A 50 32.42 17.28 19.62
CA PRO A 50 31.13 17.83 19.97
C PRO A 50 30.90 17.58 21.45
N ASP A 51 30.49 18.62 22.17
CA ASP A 51 30.12 18.50 23.58
C ASP A 51 29.00 17.46 23.73
N ILE A 52 29.06 16.64 24.77
CA ILE A 52 28.11 15.55 25.05
C ILE A 52 26.68 16.10 25.11
N SER A 53 26.52 17.31 25.66
CA SER A 53 25.24 18.02 25.73
C SER A 53 24.62 18.27 24.35
N THR A 54 25.45 18.58 23.35
CA THR A 54 25.05 18.90 21.98
C THR A 54 24.76 17.63 21.18
N LEU A 55 25.53 16.56 21.41
CA LEU A 55 25.21 15.24 20.86
C LEU A 55 23.87 14.73 21.38
N GLN A 56 23.64 14.87 22.69
CA GLN A 56 22.40 14.43 23.32
C GLN A 56 21.18 15.20 22.81
N SER A 57 21.26 16.53 22.69
CA SER A 57 20.15 17.33 22.16
C SER A 57 19.88 17.01 20.68
N THR A 58 20.93 16.80 19.88
CA THR A 58 20.81 16.42 18.47
C THR A 58 20.18 15.03 18.32
N LEU A 59 20.61 14.04 19.11
CA LEU A 59 20.06 12.68 19.09
C LEU A 59 18.61 12.62 19.57
N LEU A 60 18.26 13.36 20.64
CA LEU A 60 16.89 13.40 21.13
C LEU A 60 15.96 14.14 20.15
N GLY A 61 16.39 15.29 19.63
CA GLY A 61 15.60 16.07 18.67
C GLY A 61 15.39 15.31 17.36
N SER A 62 16.45 14.69 16.83
CA SER A 62 16.35 13.85 15.64
C SER A 62 15.58 12.55 15.87
N GLY A 63 15.69 11.96 17.07
CA GLY A 63 14.96 10.75 17.45
C GLY A 63 13.45 10.94 17.38
N VAL A 64 12.95 12.11 17.78
CA VAL A 64 11.52 12.45 17.63
C VAL A 64 11.12 12.50 16.16
N ILE A 65 11.91 13.18 15.32
CA ILE A 65 11.63 13.32 13.88
C ILE A 65 11.62 11.93 13.21
N VAL A 66 12.63 11.11 13.46
CA VAL A 66 12.74 9.74 12.92
C VAL A 66 11.56 8.89 13.38
N THR A 67 11.19 8.95 14.65
CA THR A 67 10.07 8.15 15.17
C THR A 67 8.74 8.53 14.51
N VAL A 68 8.45 9.82 14.43
CA VAL A 68 7.19 10.32 13.83
C VAL A 68 7.11 9.96 12.35
N THR A 69 8.21 10.14 11.61
CA THR A 69 8.24 9.85 10.17
C THR A 69 8.19 8.36 9.87
N VAL A 70 8.84 7.52 10.67
CA VAL A 70 8.68 6.05 10.59
C VAL A 70 7.23 5.66 10.82
N LEU A 71 6.58 6.19 11.87
CA LEU A 71 5.17 5.91 12.14
C LEU A 71 4.26 6.32 10.97
N ILE A 72 4.47 7.52 10.42
CA ILE A 72 3.70 8.02 9.26
C ILE A 72 3.95 7.14 8.03
N GLY A 73 5.21 6.83 7.72
CA GLY A 73 5.57 5.99 6.58
C GLY A 73 4.97 4.59 6.66
N THR A 74 5.05 3.96 7.84
CA THR A 74 4.42 2.66 8.09
C THR A 74 2.90 2.74 8.00
N PHE A 75 2.29 3.80 8.56
CA PHE A 75 0.84 3.99 8.51
C PHE A 75 0.34 4.14 7.07
N ILE A 76 1.01 4.96 6.25
CA ILE A 76 0.69 5.14 4.83
C ILE A 76 0.83 3.82 4.07
N ALA A 77 1.91 3.06 4.31
CA ALA A 77 2.10 1.76 3.65
C ALA A 77 0.96 0.79 3.98
N VAL A 78 0.58 0.68 5.26
CA VAL A 78 -0.47 -0.24 5.72
C VAL A 78 -1.84 0.19 5.19
N ILE A 79 -2.21 1.46 5.34
CA ILE A 79 -3.50 1.97 4.87
C ILE A 79 -3.60 1.86 3.35
N GLY A 80 -2.54 2.22 2.62
CA GLY A 80 -2.48 2.09 1.17
C GLY A 80 -2.63 0.63 0.71
N ALA A 81 -1.99 -0.30 1.41
CA ALA A 81 -2.13 -1.73 1.13
C ALA A 81 -3.57 -2.21 1.36
N ILE A 82 -4.18 -1.87 2.50
CA ILE A 82 -5.56 -2.23 2.83
C ILE A 82 -6.53 -1.64 1.79
N ALA A 83 -6.40 -0.36 1.45
CA ALA A 83 -7.25 0.31 0.46
C ALA A 83 -7.14 -0.36 -0.91
N THR A 84 -5.93 -0.79 -1.30
CA THR A 84 -5.70 -1.53 -2.54
C THR A 84 -6.41 -2.88 -2.52
N SER A 85 -6.28 -3.65 -1.45
CA SER A 85 -6.98 -4.93 -1.30
C SER A 85 -8.49 -4.75 -1.36
N VAL A 86 -9.05 -3.80 -0.62
CA VAL A 86 -10.50 -3.52 -0.60
C VAL A 86 -10.99 -3.16 -2.00
N LYS A 87 -10.29 -2.27 -2.71
CA LYS A 87 -10.67 -1.85 -4.06
C LYS A 87 -10.76 -3.05 -5.02
N PHE A 88 -9.67 -3.81 -5.15
CA PHE A 88 -9.62 -4.88 -6.14
C PHE A 88 -10.51 -6.08 -5.79
N ILE A 89 -10.70 -6.39 -4.51
CA ILE A 89 -11.64 -7.43 -4.09
C ILE A 89 -13.08 -7.00 -4.42
N THR A 90 -13.42 -5.74 -4.15
CA THR A 90 -14.76 -5.20 -4.44
C THR A 90 -15.04 -5.16 -5.94
N ASP A 91 -14.09 -4.68 -6.73
CA ASP A 91 -14.21 -4.62 -8.19
C ASP A 91 -14.40 -6.03 -8.79
N GLU A 92 -13.65 -7.02 -8.31
CA GLU A 92 -13.76 -8.39 -8.79
C GLU A 92 -15.09 -9.04 -8.37
N ALA A 93 -15.54 -8.82 -7.14
CA ALA A 93 -16.82 -9.33 -6.66
C ALA A 93 -18.01 -8.75 -7.44
N VAL A 94 -18.00 -7.44 -7.71
CA VAL A 94 -19.04 -6.78 -8.52
C VAL A 94 -19.05 -7.33 -9.94
N GLU A 95 -17.88 -7.54 -10.55
CA GLU A 95 -17.79 -8.07 -11.90
C GLU A 95 -18.22 -9.55 -11.97
N GLU A 96 -17.97 -10.35 -10.93
CA GLU A 96 -18.50 -11.71 -10.82
C GLU A 96 -20.03 -11.75 -10.71
N VAL A 97 -20.61 -10.88 -9.88
CA VAL A 97 -22.07 -10.73 -9.76
C VAL A 97 -22.67 -10.28 -11.08
N ARG A 98 -22.07 -9.28 -11.74
CA ARG A 98 -22.53 -8.77 -13.03
C ARG A 98 -22.55 -9.85 -14.10
N ARG A 99 -21.46 -10.64 -14.20
CA ARG A 99 -21.39 -11.76 -15.16
C ARG A 99 -22.39 -12.85 -14.84
N SER A 100 -22.54 -13.20 -13.57
CA SER A 100 -23.49 -14.25 -13.14
C SER A 100 -24.95 -13.83 -13.39
N GLY A 101 -25.28 -12.56 -13.14
CA GLY A 101 -26.60 -12.00 -13.44
C GLY A 101 -26.90 -11.90 -14.93
N TYR A 102 -25.89 -11.64 -15.77
CA TYR A 102 -26.05 -11.60 -17.23
C TYR A 102 -26.41 -12.97 -17.83
N TYR A 103 -25.95 -14.07 -17.23
CA TYR A 103 -26.37 -15.43 -17.64
C TYR A 103 -27.75 -15.85 -17.07
N GLY A 104 -28.28 -15.13 -16.07
CA GLY A 104 -29.58 -15.42 -15.45
C GLY A 104 -30.79 -14.90 -16.23
N TYR A 105 -30.62 -13.92 -17.13
CA TYR A 105 -31.70 -13.35 -17.92
C TYR A 105 -31.83 -14.04 -19.29
N ARG A 106 -32.15 -15.35 -19.30
CA ARG A 106 -32.74 -15.95 -20.50
C ARG A 106 -34.24 -15.63 -20.46
N PRO A 107 -34.81 -14.95 -21.48
CA PRO A 107 -36.26 -14.88 -21.61
C PRO A 107 -36.81 -16.31 -21.58
N GLN A 108 -37.74 -16.60 -20.68
CA GLN A 108 -38.46 -17.87 -20.73
C GLN A 108 -39.09 -18.01 -22.12
N PRO A 109 -38.92 -19.14 -22.82
CA PRO A 109 -39.63 -19.36 -24.07
C PRO A 109 -41.13 -19.27 -23.79
N THR A 110 -41.80 -18.33 -24.44
CA THR A 110 -43.24 -18.16 -24.37
C THR A 110 -43.89 -19.49 -24.79
N PRO A 111 -44.75 -20.11 -23.96
CA PRO A 111 -45.41 -21.35 -24.35
C PRO A 111 -46.27 -21.10 -25.58
N THR A 112 -45.97 -21.80 -26.68
CA THR A 112 -46.82 -21.83 -27.87
C THR A 112 -48.10 -22.61 -27.57
N PRO A 113 -49.29 -22.06 -27.82
CA PRO A 113 -50.55 -22.74 -27.56
C PRO A 113 -50.69 -24.00 -28.45
N PRO A 114 -51.37 -25.06 -27.96
CA PRO A 114 -51.56 -26.30 -28.71
C PRO A 114 -52.41 -26.06 -29.98
N PRO A 115 -52.14 -26.77 -31.09
CA PRO A 115 -52.99 -26.73 -32.28
C PRO A 115 -54.36 -27.35 -31.97
N TYR A 116 -55.43 -26.69 -32.44
CA TYR A 116 -56.81 -27.18 -32.41
C TYR A 116 -57.04 -28.29 -33.45
#